data_AF-A0A931UL42-F1
#
_entry.id   AF-A0A931UL42-F1
#
_cell.length_a   1.000
_cell.length_b   1.000
_cell.length_c   1.000
_cell.angle_alpha   90.00
_cell.angle_beta   90.00
_cell.angle_gamma   90.00
#
_symmetry.space_group_name_H-M   'P 1'
#
loop_
_entity.id
_entity.type
_entity.pdbx_description
1 polymer ?
#
loop_
_entity_poly.entity_id
_entity_poly.type
_entity_poly.pdbx_seq_one_letter_code
_entity_poly.pdbx_strand_id
1 'polypeptide(L)'
;MRFPLHITTDMMQHQARHALKGNRRYPFVLMLEPLYTCNLACLGCSLERHTGKLEDRLTVAQCLKAVDDSGAPAVSICGGEPTVYPELRELVEGILARRRHIYLCTNALLLDSRVYGVIPPHRRLTINIHLDGMREIHDHVCDRQGVFDKAIAMLKEGKRLGYHVMTNTTVFKETEVDEVEALCRLLRDLGVDGMLISPGYHYESVDQDIFLTREEIHRKFQRVLEISRHYRLTSTPMFLEFAAGLRDYPCSPWSTVTYTPMGWKGPCYLIGAKYFKTWKEFWNGVDWDYWESRKDRRCQNCLMHSGFEASAVRELWKSPKDMARMAAWNLLG
;
A
#
# COMPACT_ATOMS: atom_id res chain seq x y z
N MET A 1 -0.81 -5.06 19.55
CA MET A 1 -0.51 -3.76 18.93
C MET A 1 -0.70 -3.87 17.43
N ARG A 2 -1.41 -2.92 16.81
CA ARG A 2 -1.68 -2.92 15.35
C ARG A 2 -0.46 -2.60 14.50
N PHE A 3 0.41 -1.72 15.01
CA PHE A 3 1.68 -1.42 14.37
C PHE A 3 2.82 -1.78 15.32
N PRO A 4 3.90 -2.41 14.83
CA PRO A 4 5.11 -2.58 15.60
C PRO A 4 5.65 -1.23 16.09
N LEU A 5 6.04 -1.15 17.37
CA LEU A 5 6.49 0.09 18.02
C LEU A 5 7.59 0.81 17.24
N HIS A 6 8.55 0.05 16.71
CA HIS A 6 9.66 0.59 15.94
C HIS A 6 9.23 1.26 14.61
N ILE A 7 8.11 0.84 14.00
CA ILE A 7 7.52 1.54 12.85
C ILE A 7 6.96 2.88 13.32
N THR A 8 6.13 2.86 14.37
CA THR A 8 5.52 4.08 14.93
C THR A 8 6.55 5.11 15.35
N THR A 9 7.59 4.71 16.09
CA THR A 9 8.64 5.64 16.55
C THR A 9 9.45 6.22 15.41
N ASP A 10 9.77 5.41 14.39
CA ASP A 10 10.51 5.91 13.21
C ASP A 10 9.67 6.91 12.40
N MET A 11 8.36 6.67 12.24
CA MET A 11 7.45 7.62 11.60
C MET A 11 7.33 8.93 12.38
N MET A 12 7.22 8.86 13.70
CA MET A 12 7.18 10.05 14.56
C MET A 12 8.48 10.85 14.47
N GLN A 13 9.63 10.18 14.51
CA GLN A 13 10.94 10.83 14.35
C GLN A 13 11.08 11.49 12.97
N HIS A 14 10.60 10.84 11.90
CA HIS A 14 10.61 11.41 10.55
C HIS A 14 9.79 12.71 10.47
N GLN A 15 8.56 12.69 10.99
CA GLN A 15 7.70 13.87 11.05
C GLN A 15 8.32 14.99 11.88
N ALA A 16 8.85 14.69 13.07
CA ALA A 16 9.49 15.67 13.94
C ALA A 16 10.71 16.33 13.26
N ARG A 17 11.56 15.55 12.58
CA ARG A 17 12.70 16.08 11.82
C ARG A 17 12.28 17.04 10.72
N HIS A 18 11.21 16.72 9.98
CA HIS A 18 10.70 17.60 8.93
C HIS A 18 10.00 18.84 9.49
N ALA A 19 9.25 18.71 10.58
CA ALA A 19 8.63 19.83 11.27
C ALA A 19 9.68 20.83 11.78
N LEU A 20 10.77 20.34 12.40
CA LEU A 20 11.88 21.18 12.86
C LEU A 20 12.60 21.92 11.72
N LYS A 21 12.62 21.35 10.52
CA LYS A 21 13.17 21.98 9.31
C LYS A 21 12.19 22.93 8.61
N GLY A 22 10.94 23.02 9.09
CA GLY A 22 9.89 23.80 8.45
C GLY A 22 9.37 23.19 7.14
N ASN A 23 9.70 21.92 6.85
CA ASN A 23 9.28 21.28 5.61
C ASN A 23 7.78 20.99 5.66
N ARG A 24 7.02 21.60 4.74
CA ARG A 24 5.57 21.35 4.60
C ARG A 24 5.24 20.05 3.86
N ARG A 25 6.14 19.61 2.97
CA ARG A 25 5.97 18.43 2.09
C ARG A 25 7.18 17.52 2.22
N TYR A 26 6.96 16.21 2.41
CA TYR A 26 7.99 15.19 2.51
C TYR A 26 7.42 13.77 2.35
N PRO A 27 8.12 12.84 1.69
CA PRO A 27 7.60 11.48 1.51
C PRO A 27 7.50 10.68 2.83
N PHE A 28 6.42 9.91 2.96
CA PHE A 28 6.23 8.88 3.99
C PHE A 28 6.50 7.48 3.42
N VAL A 29 6.07 7.26 2.16
CA VAL A 29 6.17 5.98 1.48
C VAL A 29 6.81 6.19 0.10
N LEU A 30 7.76 5.33 -0.23
CA LEU A 30 8.18 5.08 -1.61
C LEU A 30 7.46 3.83 -2.11
N MET A 31 6.62 3.99 -3.13
CA MET A 31 6.15 2.88 -3.97
C MET A 31 7.24 2.60 -4.99
N LEU A 32 8.00 1.54 -4.77
CA LEU A 32 9.07 1.12 -5.66
C LEU A 32 8.54 -0.01 -6.52
N GLU A 33 8.49 0.21 -7.83
CA GLU A 33 8.15 -0.77 -8.86
C GLU A 33 9.42 -1.19 -9.61
N PRO A 34 10.13 -2.26 -9.20
CA PRO A 34 11.37 -2.67 -9.86
C PRO A 34 11.12 -3.17 -11.28
N LEU A 35 9.92 -3.67 -11.57
CA LEU A 35 9.52 -4.18 -12.87
C LEU A 35 8.01 -4.03 -13.06
N TYR A 36 7.54 -4.20 -14.29
CA TYR A 36 6.11 -4.27 -14.59
C TYR A 36 5.61 -5.71 -14.81
N THR A 37 6.47 -6.65 -15.19
CA THR A 37 6.11 -8.06 -15.41
C THR A 37 5.42 -8.71 -14.21
N CYS A 38 4.26 -9.33 -14.44
CA CYS A 38 3.54 -10.11 -13.44
C CYS A 38 3.29 -11.53 -13.97
N ASN A 39 3.16 -12.50 -13.08
CA ASN A 39 2.77 -13.88 -13.38
C ASN A 39 1.24 -14.12 -13.27
N LEU A 40 0.46 -13.03 -13.14
CA LEU A 40 -1.01 -12.98 -13.14
C LEU A 40 -1.52 -11.84 -14.04
N ALA A 41 -2.80 -11.88 -14.38
CA ALA A 41 -3.48 -10.87 -15.19
C ALA A 41 -4.79 -10.39 -14.53
N CYS A 42 -4.70 -9.92 -13.29
CA CYS A 42 -5.87 -9.55 -12.49
C CYS A 42 -6.73 -8.44 -13.11
N LEU A 43 -8.05 -8.51 -12.92
CA LEU A 43 -9.04 -7.58 -13.51
C LEU A 43 -8.81 -6.11 -13.12
N GLY A 44 -8.38 -5.85 -11.88
CA GLY A 44 -8.14 -4.50 -11.35
C GLY A 44 -6.72 -3.95 -11.57
N CYS A 45 -5.86 -4.64 -12.32
CA CYS A 45 -4.49 -4.20 -12.58
C CYS A 45 -4.38 -3.23 -13.76
N SER A 46 -3.34 -2.40 -13.75
CA SER A 46 -3.04 -1.50 -14.86
C SER A 46 -2.44 -2.25 -16.05
N LEU A 47 -2.71 -1.79 -17.28
CA LEU A 47 -2.29 -2.44 -18.53
C LEU A 47 -0.77 -2.68 -18.62
N GLU A 48 0.03 -1.78 -18.05
CA GLU A 48 1.50 -1.90 -18.04
C GLU A 48 1.95 -3.20 -17.35
N ARG A 49 1.18 -3.69 -16.37
CA ARG A 49 1.50 -4.93 -15.64
C ARG A 49 1.26 -6.21 -16.44
N HIS A 50 0.43 -6.15 -17.48
CA HIS A 50 0.16 -7.27 -18.40
C HIS A 50 1.13 -7.31 -19.58
N THR A 51 1.79 -6.19 -19.87
CA THR A 51 2.65 -6.01 -21.06
C THR A 51 4.14 -5.83 -20.72
N GLY A 52 4.47 -5.74 -19.43
CA GLY A 52 5.83 -5.52 -18.96
C GLY A 52 6.78 -6.66 -19.30
N LYS A 53 7.98 -6.33 -19.78
CA LYS A 53 9.04 -7.29 -20.05
C LYS A 53 10.08 -7.29 -18.94
N LEU A 54 10.59 -8.48 -18.60
CA LEU A 54 11.56 -8.63 -17.51
C LEU A 54 12.90 -7.95 -17.81
N GLU A 55 13.23 -7.79 -19.09
CA GLU A 55 14.41 -7.06 -19.56
C GLU A 55 14.36 -5.55 -19.23
N ASP A 56 13.16 -4.98 -19.09
CA ASP A 56 12.96 -3.56 -18.76
C ASP A 56 13.05 -3.28 -17.26
N ARG A 57 13.35 -4.29 -16.43
CA ARG A 57 13.44 -4.13 -14.97
C ARG A 57 14.55 -3.15 -14.59
N LEU A 58 14.33 -2.44 -13.49
CA LEU A 58 15.34 -1.62 -12.84
C LEU A 58 16.46 -2.48 -12.27
N THR A 59 17.69 -1.98 -12.34
CA THR A 59 18.82 -2.55 -11.58
C THR A 59 18.66 -2.26 -10.09
N VAL A 60 19.28 -3.10 -9.24
CA VAL A 60 19.32 -2.88 -7.78
C VAL A 60 19.86 -1.49 -7.46
N ALA A 61 20.89 -1.03 -8.16
CA ALA A 61 21.48 0.30 -7.97
C ALA A 61 20.47 1.43 -8.23
N GLN A 62 19.66 1.34 -9.28
CA GLN A 62 18.61 2.33 -9.57
C GLN A 62 17.52 2.32 -8.48
N CYS A 63 17.08 1.13 -8.07
CA CYS A 63 16.11 0.97 -6.99
C CYS A 63 16.61 1.58 -5.67
N LEU A 64 17.83 1.25 -5.26
CA LEU A 64 18.43 1.78 -4.03
C LEU A 64 18.69 3.28 -4.11
N LYS A 65 19.05 3.80 -5.28
CA LYS A 65 19.13 5.25 -5.50
C LYS A 65 17.76 5.92 -5.27
N ALA A 66 16.68 5.35 -5.76
CA ALA A 66 15.33 5.90 -5.54
C ALA A 66 14.93 5.88 -4.05
N VAL A 67 15.32 4.82 -3.33
CA VAL A 67 15.15 4.72 -1.87
C VAL A 67 15.87 5.87 -1.16
N ASP A 68 17.12 6.15 -1.55
CA ASP A 68 17.91 7.23 -0.97
C ASP A 68 17.37 8.61 -1.33
N ASP A 69 17.04 8.83 -2.60
CA ASP A 69 16.51 10.10 -3.11
C ASP A 69 15.18 10.49 -2.47
N SER A 70 14.25 9.53 -2.30
CA SER A 70 12.94 9.81 -1.68
C SER A 70 13.06 10.18 -0.20
N GLY A 71 14.06 9.64 0.50
CA GLY A 71 14.19 9.75 1.94
C GLY A 71 13.06 9.11 2.75
N ALA A 72 12.09 8.44 2.11
CA ALA A 72 10.92 7.88 2.76
C ALA A 72 11.32 6.82 3.81
N PRO A 73 10.71 6.82 4.99
CA PRO A 73 11.01 5.81 6.02
C PRO A 73 10.42 4.43 5.70
N ALA A 74 9.39 4.35 4.86
CA ALA A 74 8.82 3.10 4.37
C ALA A 74 8.98 2.96 2.85
N VAL A 75 9.27 1.74 2.40
CA VAL A 75 9.38 1.33 1.00
C VAL A 75 8.39 0.20 0.78
N SER A 76 7.37 0.45 -0.02
CA SER A 76 6.53 -0.62 -0.56
C SER A 76 7.18 -1.12 -1.83
N ILE A 77 7.68 -2.36 -1.81
CA ILE A 77 8.14 -3.02 -3.03
C ILE A 77 6.89 -3.61 -3.66
N CYS A 78 6.46 -3.00 -4.75
CA CYS A 78 5.26 -3.33 -5.52
C CYS A 78 5.61 -3.35 -7.02
N GLY A 79 4.63 -3.37 -7.91
CA GLY A 79 4.86 -3.29 -9.36
C GLY A 79 5.27 -4.62 -9.99
N GLY A 80 4.57 -4.94 -11.10
CA GLY A 80 4.46 -6.33 -11.54
C GLY A 80 4.15 -7.24 -10.35
N GLU A 81 4.80 -8.41 -10.33
CA GLU A 81 4.95 -9.21 -9.11
C GLU A 81 6.41 -9.14 -8.63
N PRO A 82 6.69 -8.53 -7.45
CA PRO A 82 8.05 -8.39 -6.93
C PRO A 82 8.82 -9.69 -6.78
N THR A 83 8.15 -10.81 -6.49
CA THR A 83 8.81 -12.12 -6.40
C THR A 83 9.33 -12.65 -7.74
N VAL A 84 8.91 -12.06 -8.87
CA VAL A 84 9.52 -12.32 -10.18
C VAL A 84 10.89 -11.64 -10.33
N TYR A 85 11.13 -10.52 -9.63
CA TYR A 85 12.40 -9.77 -9.69
C TYR A 85 13.62 -10.64 -9.32
N PRO A 86 14.53 -10.95 -10.25
CA PRO A 86 15.65 -11.87 -10.01
C PRO A 86 16.50 -11.47 -8.80
N GLU A 87 16.77 -10.17 -8.67
CA GLU A 87 17.63 -9.59 -7.65
C GLU A 87 16.90 -9.19 -6.36
N LEU A 88 15.71 -9.75 -6.09
CA LEU A 88 14.86 -9.38 -4.94
C LEU A 88 15.58 -9.45 -3.61
N ARG A 89 16.37 -10.50 -3.38
CA ARG A 89 17.13 -10.67 -2.14
C ARG A 89 18.10 -9.51 -1.91
N GLU A 90 18.90 -9.18 -2.92
CA GLU A 90 19.88 -8.09 -2.85
C GLU A 90 19.20 -6.74 -2.62
N LEU A 91 18.07 -6.50 -3.31
CA LEU A 91 17.27 -5.30 -3.13
C LEU A 91 16.73 -5.18 -1.69
N VAL A 92 16.15 -6.25 -1.15
CA VAL A 92 15.62 -6.27 0.23
C VAL A 92 16.75 -6.02 1.23
N GLU A 93 17.88 -6.72 1.11
CA GLU A 93 19.04 -6.53 1.97
C GLU A 93 19.57 -5.08 1.91
N GLY A 94 19.64 -4.49 0.71
CA GLY A 94 20.07 -3.11 0.50
C GLY A 94 19.12 -2.06 1.11
N ILE A 95 17.81 -2.31 1.09
CA ILE A 95 16.82 -1.44 1.73
C ILE A 95 16.86 -1.58 3.26
N LEU A 96 17.03 -2.80 3.78
CA LEU A 96 17.17 -3.05 5.22
C LEU A 96 18.43 -2.40 5.79
N ALA A 97 19.55 -2.42 5.05
CA ALA A 97 20.79 -1.74 5.43
C ALA A 97 20.60 -0.22 5.60
N ARG A 98 19.67 0.37 4.83
CA ARG A 98 19.24 1.79 4.95
C ARG A 98 18.25 2.03 6.09
N ARG A 99 17.98 1.01 6.90
CA ARG A 99 17.03 1.02 8.02
C ARG A 99 15.62 1.47 7.62
N ARG A 100 15.19 1.14 6.40
CA ARG A 100 13.81 1.41 5.94
C ARG A 100 12.90 0.24 6.29
N HIS A 101 11.61 0.53 6.43
CA HIS A 101 10.58 -0.49 6.58
C HIS A 101 10.13 -0.95 5.20
N ILE A 102 10.10 -2.26 4.98
CA ILE A 102 9.72 -2.87 3.72
C ILE A 102 8.33 -3.47 3.87
N TYR A 103 7.45 -3.11 2.94
CA TYR A 103 6.21 -3.83 2.66
C TYR A 103 6.39 -4.52 1.31
N LEU A 104 6.61 -5.84 1.32
CA LEU A 104 6.72 -6.64 0.10
C LEU A 104 5.31 -7.05 -0.32
N CYS A 105 4.74 -6.32 -1.29
CA CYS A 105 3.42 -6.62 -1.83
C CYS A 105 3.53 -7.78 -2.82
N THR A 106 2.71 -8.82 -2.65
CA THR A 106 2.82 -10.04 -3.48
C THR A 106 1.49 -10.76 -3.63
N ASN A 107 1.31 -11.44 -4.77
CA ASN A 107 0.25 -12.42 -5.00
C ASN A 107 0.52 -13.79 -4.36
N ALA A 108 1.62 -13.91 -3.61
CA ALA A 108 2.06 -15.09 -2.87
C ALA A 108 2.51 -16.32 -3.67
N LEU A 109 2.33 -16.35 -5.00
CA LEU A 109 2.54 -17.58 -5.79
C LEU A 109 3.97 -18.13 -5.72
N LEU A 110 4.97 -17.26 -5.55
CA LEU A 110 6.39 -17.62 -5.55
C LEU A 110 7.08 -17.41 -4.19
N LEU A 111 6.31 -17.21 -3.11
CA LEU A 111 6.89 -16.92 -1.79
C LEU A 111 7.81 -18.05 -1.29
N ASP A 112 7.43 -19.31 -1.49
CA ASP A 112 8.19 -20.50 -1.10
C ASP A 112 9.58 -20.61 -1.73
N SER A 113 9.73 -20.13 -2.97
CA SER A 113 10.96 -20.27 -3.75
C SER A 113 11.79 -18.99 -3.78
N ARG A 114 11.17 -17.84 -3.53
CA ARG A 114 11.81 -16.52 -3.72
C ARG A 114 12.02 -15.73 -2.43
N VAL A 115 11.29 -16.07 -1.37
CA VAL A 115 11.35 -15.32 -0.09
C VAL A 115 11.61 -16.26 1.07
N TYR A 116 10.73 -17.24 1.30
CA TYR A 116 10.85 -18.18 2.40
C TYR A 116 12.08 -19.08 2.21
N GLY A 117 12.96 -19.10 3.21
CA GLY A 117 14.26 -19.80 3.13
C GLY A 117 15.35 -19.07 2.33
N VAL A 118 15.02 -17.99 1.62
CA VAL A 118 15.96 -17.19 0.82
C VAL A 118 16.29 -15.86 1.49
N ILE A 119 15.28 -15.17 2.02
CA ILE A 119 15.37 -13.88 2.70
C ILE A 119 14.91 -14.09 4.14
N PRO A 120 15.78 -14.01 5.16
CA PRO A 120 15.38 -14.30 6.53
C PRO A 120 14.31 -13.32 7.03
N PRO A 121 13.43 -13.75 7.96
CA PRO A 121 12.51 -12.83 8.65
C PRO A 121 13.29 -11.69 9.28
N HIS A 122 12.74 -10.47 9.17
CA HIS A 122 13.35 -9.28 9.75
C HIS A 122 12.26 -8.36 10.28
N ARG A 123 12.49 -7.70 11.41
CA ARG A 123 11.47 -6.83 12.06
C ARG A 123 10.94 -5.71 11.16
N ARG A 124 11.78 -5.24 10.22
CA ARG A 124 11.45 -4.21 9.21
C ARG A 124 10.99 -4.79 7.87
N LEU A 125 10.73 -6.09 7.76
CA LEU A 125 10.22 -6.73 6.56
C LEU A 125 8.84 -7.31 6.84
N THR A 126 7.83 -6.72 6.20
CA THR A 126 6.45 -7.20 6.21
C THR A 126 6.15 -7.86 4.87
N ILE A 127 5.65 -9.08 4.90
CA ILE A 127 5.07 -9.75 3.73
C ILE A 127 3.61 -9.34 3.63
N ASN A 128 3.23 -8.66 2.55
CA ASN A 128 1.88 -8.14 2.35
C ASN A 128 1.18 -8.90 1.22
N ILE A 129 0.39 -9.91 1.59
CA ILE A 129 -0.27 -10.83 0.64
C ILE A 129 -1.58 -10.22 0.17
N HIS A 130 -1.80 -10.16 -1.15
CA HIS A 130 -3.06 -9.67 -1.70
C HIS A 130 -4.15 -10.74 -1.66
N LEU A 131 -5.32 -10.39 -1.10
CA LEU A 131 -6.50 -11.24 -1.02
C LEU A 131 -7.75 -10.34 -1.13
N ASP A 132 -8.51 -10.49 -2.22
CA ASP A 132 -9.61 -9.56 -2.57
C ASP A 132 -11.02 -10.09 -2.25
N GLY A 133 -11.12 -11.29 -1.68
CA GLY A 133 -12.36 -11.95 -1.29
C GLY A 133 -12.11 -13.36 -0.78
N MET A 134 -13.16 -14.14 -0.50
CA MET A 134 -12.97 -15.58 -0.33
C MET A 134 -12.65 -16.22 -1.68
N ARG A 135 -12.32 -17.51 -1.63
CA ARG A 135 -11.81 -18.34 -2.72
C ARG A 135 -12.32 -17.99 -4.12
N GLU A 136 -13.62 -18.07 -4.35
CA GLU A 136 -14.20 -17.89 -5.68
C GLU A 136 -13.98 -16.47 -6.20
N ILE A 137 -14.23 -15.47 -5.35
CA ILE A 137 -14.07 -14.06 -5.70
C ILE A 137 -12.60 -13.72 -5.93
N HIS A 138 -11.70 -14.18 -5.07
CA HIS A 138 -10.29 -13.89 -5.23
C HIS A 138 -9.69 -14.52 -6.49
N ASP A 139 -10.03 -15.78 -6.78
CA ASP A 139 -9.58 -16.46 -8.00
C ASP A 139 -10.16 -15.81 -9.25
N HIS A 140 -11.42 -15.34 -9.19
CA HIS A 140 -12.03 -14.55 -10.26
C HIS A 140 -11.28 -13.23 -10.51
N VAL A 141 -11.00 -12.46 -9.45
CA VAL A 141 -10.25 -11.20 -9.55
C VAL A 141 -8.84 -11.43 -10.11
N CYS A 142 -8.20 -12.53 -9.74
CA CYS A 142 -6.87 -12.90 -10.21
C CYS A 142 -6.85 -13.52 -11.62
N ASP A 143 -8.01 -13.77 -12.22
CA ASP A 143 -8.19 -14.49 -13.50
C ASP A 143 -7.42 -15.84 -13.52
N ARG A 144 -7.40 -16.53 -12.38
CA ARG A 144 -6.73 -17.82 -12.22
C ARG A 144 -7.28 -18.59 -11.02
N GLN A 145 -7.69 -19.83 -11.24
CA GLN A 145 -8.08 -20.76 -10.18
C GLN A 145 -6.89 -21.19 -9.32
N GLY A 146 -7.13 -21.38 -8.02
CA GLY A 146 -6.17 -21.89 -7.04
C GLY A 146 -5.22 -20.84 -6.46
N VAL A 147 -5.36 -19.56 -6.82
CA VAL A 147 -4.52 -18.48 -6.27
C VAL A 147 -4.82 -18.29 -4.80
N PHE A 148 -6.10 -18.33 -4.40
CA PHE A 148 -6.53 -18.22 -3.01
C PHE A 148 -5.87 -19.30 -2.13
N ASP A 149 -5.92 -20.55 -2.55
CA ASP A 149 -5.33 -21.66 -1.77
C ASP A 149 -3.84 -21.51 -1.60
N LYS A 150 -3.14 -21.13 -2.68
CA LYS A 150 -1.70 -20.88 -2.62
C LYS A 150 -1.41 -19.72 -1.68
N ALA A 151 -2.15 -18.63 -1.76
CA ALA A 151 -1.99 -17.48 -0.88
C ALA A 151 -2.22 -17.84 0.61
N ILE A 152 -3.27 -18.60 0.93
CA ILE A 152 -3.54 -19.08 2.29
C ILE A 152 -2.43 -20.04 2.77
N ALA A 153 -1.94 -20.93 1.91
CA ALA A 153 -0.84 -21.83 2.26
C ALA A 153 0.46 -21.06 2.56
N MET A 154 0.79 -20.06 1.74
CA MET A 154 1.99 -19.24 1.94
C MET A 154 1.86 -18.31 3.13
N LEU A 155 0.66 -17.79 3.41
CA LEU A 155 0.38 -17.06 4.65
C LEU A 155 0.70 -17.92 5.87
N LYS A 156 0.15 -19.15 5.94
CA LYS A 156 0.41 -20.10 7.04
C LYS A 156 1.90 -20.40 7.18
N GLU A 157 2.59 -20.62 6.07
CA GLU A 157 4.02 -20.90 6.05
C GLU A 157 4.86 -19.71 6.53
N GLY A 158 4.54 -18.50 6.07
CA GLY A 158 5.18 -17.27 6.52
C GLY A 158 5.04 -17.06 8.03
N LYS A 159 3.83 -17.30 8.56
CA LYS A 159 3.58 -17.27 10.01
C LYS A 159 4.41 -18.33 10.75
N ARG A 160 4.44 -19.57 10.25
CA ARG A 160 5.22 -20.68 10.83
C ARG A 160 6.72 -20.36 10.88
N LEU A 161 7.25 -19.69 9.85
CA LEU A 161 8.65 -19.28 9.74
C LEU A 161 8.97 -17.99 10.51
N GLY A 162 7.99 -17.34 11.14
CA GLY A 162 8.20 -16.14 11.96
C GLY A 162 8.27 -14.82 11.19
N TYR A 163 7.78 -14.78 9.94
CA TYR A 163 7.60 -13.51 9.23
C TYR A 163 6.43 -12.71 9.82
N HIS A 164 6.56 -11.39 9.75
CA HIS A 164 5.42 -10.50 9.91
C HIS A 164 4.60 -10.52 8.62
N VAL A 165 3.38 -11.03 8.68
CA VAL A 165 2.51 -11.25 7.53
C VAL A 165 1.22 -10.44 7.68
N MET A 166 1.01 -9.55 6.72
CA MET A 166 -0.20 -8.76 6.57
C MET A 166 -0.93 -9.13 5.29
N THR A 167 -2.19 -8.72 5.18
CA THR A 167 -2.95 -8.81 3.94
C THR A 167 -3.38 -7.44 3.44
N ASN A 168 -3.64 -7.36 2.14
CA ASN A 168 -4.24 -6.20 1.51
C ASN A 168 -5.43 -6.64 0.66
N THR A 169 -6.58 -6.01 0.86
CA THR A 169 -7.85 -6.30 0.20
C THR A 169 -8.36 -5.04 -0.50
N THR A 170 -8.66 -5.15 -1.79
CA THR A 170 -9.22 -4.08 -2.60
C THR A 170 -10.74 -4.23 -2.69
N VAL A 171 -11.47 -3.18 -2.33
CA VAL A 171 -12.94 -3.16 -2.41
C VAL A 171 -13.37 -2.51 -3.72
N PHE A 172 -13.96 -3.28 -4.62
CA PHE A 172 -14.52 -2.84 -5.90
C PHE A 172 -16.03 -2.60 -5.80
N LYS A 173 -16.66 -2.17 -6.90
CA LYS A 173 -18.10 -1.92 -7.00
C LYS A 173 -18.94 -3.16 -6.69
N GLU A 174 -18.47 -4.32 -7.13
CA GLU A 174 -19.12 -5.63 -6.97
C GLU A 174 -18.76 -6.31 -5.64
N THR A 175 -17.81 -5.78 -4.86
CA THR A 175 -17.39 -6.40 -3.60
C THR A 175 -18.49 -6.30 -2.54
N GLU A 176 -19.06 -7.44 -2.15
CA GLU A 176 -19.96 -7.53 -1.01
C GLU A 176 -19.19 -7.37 0.31
N VAL A 177 -19.62 -6.46 1.19
CA VAL A 177 -18.84 -6.16 2.41
C VAL A 177 -18.92 -7.30 3.44
N ASP A 178 -19.98 -8.10 3.42
CA ASP A 178 -20.09 -9.30 4.26
C ASP A 178 -19.07 -10.37 3.87
N GLU A 179 -18.71 -10.45 2.59
CA GLU A 179 -17.62 -11.31 2.10
C GLU A 179 -16.26 -10.83 2.63
N VAL A 180 -16.05 -9.50 2.64
CA VAL A 180 -14.85 -8.90 3.24
C VAL A 180 -14.77 -9.22 4.74
N GLU A 181 -15.89 -9.22 5.45
CA GLU A 181 -15.94 -9.62 6.86
C GLU A 181 -15.64 -11.11 7.04
N ALA A 182 -16.17 -11.98 6.18
CA ALA A 182 -15.86 -13.41 6.19
C ALA A 182 -14.36 -13.66 6.00
N LEU A 183 -13.73 -12.94 5.07
CA LEU A 183 -12.29 -12.95 4.88
C LEU A 183 -11.55 -12.45 6.13
N CYS A 184 -11.99 -11.35 6.74
CA CYS A 184 -11.39 -10.84 7.99
C CYS A 184 -11.44 -11.89 9.12
N ARG A 185 -12.55 -12.63 9.24
CA ARG A 185 -12.70 -13.72 10.20
C ARG A 185 -11.69 -14.83 9.95
N LEU A 186 -11.59 -15.32 8.72
CA LEU A 186 -10.61 -16.34 8.34
C LEU A 186 -9.19 -15.89 8.66
N LEU A 187 -8.82 -14.67 8.25
CA LEU A 187 -7.47 -14.13 8.43
C LEU A 187 -7.12 -13.93 9.91
N ARG A 188 -8.09 -13.51 10.74
CA ARG A 188 -7.93 -13.45 12.19
C ARG A 188 -7.63 -14.84 12.76
N ASP A 189 -8.39 -15.86 12.36
CA ASP A 189 -8.23 -17.23 12.87
C ASP A 189 -6.88 -17.84 12.40
N LEU A 190 -6.35 -17.37 11.26
CA LEU A 190 -5.01 -17.70 10.77
C LEU A 190 -3.88 -16.88 11.44
N GLY A 191 -4.21 -15.90 12.28
CA GLY A 191 -3.23 -15.13 13.05
C GLY A 191 -2.41 -14.13 12.22
N VAL A 192 -2.99 -13.52 11.18
CA VAL A 192 -2.32 -12.42 10.46
C VAL A 192 -2.02 -11.24 11.39
N ASP A 193 -0.92 -10.54 11.12
CA ASP A 193 -0.46 -9.42 11.95
C ASP A 193 -1.24 -8.13 11.68
N GLY A 194 -1.89 -8.04 10.52
CA GLY A 194 -2.70 -6.89 10.14
C GLY A 194 -3.40 -7.07 8.80
N MET A 195 -4.48 -6.32 8.60
CA MET A 195 -5.29 -6.33 7.39
C MET A 195 -5.45 -4.90 6.88
N LEU A 196 -5.04 -4.63 5.65
CA LEU A 196 -5.33 -3.37 4.95
C LEU A 196 -6.56 -3.58 4.07
N ILE A 197 -7.56 -2.74 4.22
CA ILE A 197 -8.74 -2.71 3.34
C ILE A 197 -8.80 -1.33 2.71
N SER A 198 -8.77 -1.28 1.38
CA SER A 198 -8.75 -0.01 0.63
C SER A 198 -9.79 -0.02 -0.48
N PRO A 199 -10.41 1.13 -0.80
CA PRO A 199 -11.28 1.22 -1.96
C PRO A 199 -10.44 1.02 -3.23
N GLY A 200 -10.97 0.32 -4.24
CA GLY A 200 -10.36 0.25 -5.56
C GLY A 200 -10.30 1.64 -6.19
N TYR A 201 -9.15 1.99 -6.79
CA TYR A 201 -8.99 3.26 -7.48
C TYR A 201 -9.09 3.10 -8.98
N HIS A 202 -9.87 3.96 -9.62
CA HIS A 202 -10.01 4.01 -11.07
C HIS A 202 -8.70 4.45 -11.74
N TYR A 203 -7.87 3.48 -12.14
CA TYR A 203 -6.75 3.77 -13.04
C TYR A 203 -7.29 4.20 -14.40
N GLU A 204 -6.70 5.25 -15.01
CA GLU A 204 -7.08 5.68 -16.37
C GLU A 204 -6.88 4.56 -17.40
N SER A 205 -5.95 3.64 -17.14
CA SER A 205 -5.62 2.53 -18.04
C SER A 205 -6.54 1.32 -17.93
N VAL A 206 -7.58 1.37 -17.07
CA VAL A 206 -8.55 0.28 -16.91
C VAL A 206 -9.93 0.75 -17.39
N ASP A 207 -10.42 0.15 -18.47
CA ASP A 207 -11.66 0.53 -19.17
C ASP A 207 -12.92 -0.19 -18.64
N GLN A 208 -12.84 -0.80 -17.44
CA GLN A 208 -13.94 -1.55 -16.83
C GLN A 208 -14.66 -0.71 -15.75
N ASP A 209 -16.00 -0.75 -15.72
CA ASP A 209 -16.85 -0.08 -14.71
C ASP A 209 -16.89 -0.85 -13.37
N ILE A 210 -15.71 -1.20 -12.83
CA ILE A 210 -15.55 -1.92 -11.55
C ILE A 210 -15.23 -0.99 -10.38
N PHE A 211 -15.04 0.31 -10.63
CA PHE A 211 -14.59 1.26 -9.63
C PHE A 211 -15.74 2.01 -8.96
N LEU A 212 -15.56 2.29 -7.67
CA LEU A 212 -16.58 2.94 -6.85
C LEU A 212 -16.61 4.46 -7.11
N THR A 213 -17.82 5.01 -7.16
CA THR A 213 -18.07 6.45 -6.95
C THR A 213 -17.78 6.83 -5.49
N ARG A 214 -17.57 8.12 -5.22
CA ARG A 214 -17.31 8.60 -3.84
C ARG A 214 -18.40 8.18 -2.85
N GLU A 215 -19.66 8.26 -3.27
CA GLU A 215 -20.80 7.87 -2.43
C GLU A 215 -20.83 6.37 -2.14
N GLU A 216 -20.51 5.53 -3.14
CA GLU A 216 -20.40 4.08 -2.94
C GLU A 216 -19.26 3.72 -2.00
N ILE A 217 -18.11 4.41 -2.10
CA ILE A 217 -17.01 4.23 -1.14
C ILE A 217 -17.50 4.57 0.27
N HIS A 218 -18.12 5.75 0.48
CA HIS A 218 -18.65 6.12 1.80
C HIS A 218 -19.60 5.06 2.36
N ARG A 219 -20.56 4.57 1.55
CA ARG A 219 -21.50 3.53 1.98
C ARG A 219 -20.80 2.24 2.40
N LYS A 220 -19.89 1.71 1.57
CA LYS A 220 -19.18 0.46 1.91
C LYS A 220 -18.25 0.66 3.11
N PHE A 221 -17.58 1.81 3.21
CA PHE A 221 -16.62 2.06 4.29
C PHE A 221 -17.26 2.40 5.64
N GLN A 222 -18.55 2.76 5.70
CA GLN A 222 -19.29 2.75 6.96
C GLN A 222 -19.31 1.35 7.57
N ARG A 223 -19.57 0.32 6.76
CA ARG A 223 -19.52 -1.07 7.20
C ARG A 223 -18.09 -1.54 7.51
N VAL A 224 -17.11 -1.16 6.70
CA VAL A 224 -15.67 -1.45 6.99
C VAL A 224 -15.22 -0.79 8.30
N LEU A 225 -15.71 0.41 8.62
CA LEU A 225 -15.44 1.08 9.89
C LEU A 225 -16.02 0.31 11.08
N GLU A 226 -17.19 -0.33 10.95
CA GLU A 226 -17.73 -1.22 11.98
C GLU A 226 -16.86 -2.48 12.14
N ILE A 227 -16.52 -3.13 11.03
CA ILE A 227 -15.60 -4.29 10.98
C ILE A 227 -14.28 -3.97 11.69
N SER A 228 -13.75 -2.76 11.50
CA SER A 228 -12.48 -2.33 12.12
C SER A 228 -12.44 -2.40 13.64
N ARG A 229 -13.60 -2.41 14.31
CA ARG A 229 -13.72 -2.55 15.77
C ARG A 229 -13.47 -3.98 16.25
N HIS A 230 -13.67 -4.97 15.37
CA HIS A 230 -13.59 -6.39 15.69
C HIS A 230 -12.33 -7.07 15.12
N TYR A 231 -11.72 -6.50 14.08
CA TYR A 231 -10.58 -7.09 13.39
C TYR A 231 -9.37 -6.14 13.37
N ARG A 232 -8.18 -6.69 13.06
CA ARG A 232 -6.91 -5.95 13.08
C ARG A 232 -6.67 -5.15 11.81
N LEU A 233 -7.48 -4.13 11.56
CA LEU A 233 -7.24 -3.25 10.41
C LEU A 233 -6.07 -2.31 10.66
N THR A 234 -5.16 -2.21 9.69
CA THR A 234 -3.95 -1.38 9.78
C THR A 234 -4.09 0.01 9.17
N SER A 235 -5.31 0.44 8.84
CA SER A 235 -5.57 1.85 8.56
C SER A 235 -5.79 2.62 9.86
N THR A 236 -5.46 3.91 9.90
CA THR A 236 -5.81 4.76 11.04
C THR A 236 -7.33 4.87 11.18
N PRO A 237 -7.85 5.03 12.41
CA PRO A 237 -9.28 5.20 12.62
C PRO A 237 -9.80 6.49 11.96
N MET A 238 -8.96 7.53 11.85
CA MET A 238 -9.29 8.76 11.14
C MET A 238 -9.39 8.55 9.63
N PHE A 239 -8.50 7.75 9.01
CA PHE A 239 -8.64 7.39 7.61
C PHE A 239 -9.93 6.62 7.36
N LEU A 240 -10.27 5.65 8.22
CA LEU A 240 -11.51 4.88 8.08
C LEU A 240 -12.76 5.78 8.21
N GLU A 241 -12.74 6.76 9.11
CA GLU A 241 -13.82 7.76 9.21
C GLU A 241 -13.91 8.65 7.97
N PHE A 242 -12.77 9.05 7.41
CA PHE A 242 -12.73 9.77 6.15
C PHE A 242 -13.31 8.95 5.00
N ALA A 243 -12.89 7.70 4.86
CA ALA A 243 -13.39 6.80 3.84
C ALA A 243 -14.89 6.51 4.01
N ALA A 244 -15.40 6.51 5.25
CA ALA A 244 -16.81 6.38 5.58
C ALA A 244 -17.64 7.68 5.42
N GLY A 245 -17.03 8.77 4.99
CA GLY A 245 -17.70 10.07 4.80
C GLY A 245 -18.02 10.83 6.09
N LEU A 246 -17.40 10.45 7.21
CA LEU A 246 -17.61 11.08 8.52
C LEU A 246 -16.63 12.24 8.79
N ARG A 247 -15.60 12.36 7.96
CA ARG A 247 -14.60 13.44 7.99
C ARG A 247 -14.12 13.75 6.57
N ASP A 248 -13.50 14.91 6.40
CA ASP A 248 -12.83 15.27 5.15
C ASP A 248 -11.39 15.75 5.45
N TYR A 249 -10.48 15.45 4.52
CA TYR A 249 -9.06 15.80 4.63
C TYR A 249 -8.54 16.34 3.29
N PRO A 250 -7.60 17.31 3.30
CA PRO A 250 -6.85 17.64 2.10
C PRO A 250 -6.06 16.41 1.63
N CYS A 251 -5.79 16.28 0.33
CA CYS A 251 -4.92 15.21 -0.16
C CYS A 251 -3.46 15.56 0.13
N SER A 252 -2.63 14.59 0.52
CA SER A 252 -1.16 14.74 0.59
C SER A 252 -0.51 13.89 -0.51
N PRO A 253 -0.61 14.23 -1.80
CA PRO A 253 -0.19 13.37 -2.92
C PRO A 253 1.33 13.12 -2.94
N TRP A 254 2.11 14.04 -2.39
CA TRP A 254 3.57 13.95 -2.22
C TRP A 254 4.00 13.00 -1.10
N SER A 255 3.08 12.51 -0.26
CA SER A 255 3.42 11.62 0.85
C SER A 255 3.72 10.19 0.39
N THR A 256 3.17 9.79 -0.76
CA THR A 256 3.47 8.51 -1.41
C THR A 256 4.00 8.78 -2.81
N VAL A 257 5.33 8.66 -2.96
CA VAL A 257 6.03 8.90 -4.24
C VAL A 257 6.31 7.56 -4.92
N THR A 258 6.38 7.54 -6.25
CA THR A 258 6.47 6.29 -7.02
C THR A 258 7.63 6.32 -7.99
N TYR A 259 8.44 5.26 -7.98
CA TYR A 259 9.54 5.07 -8.93
C TYR A 259 9.37 3.75 -9.68
N THR A 260 9.55 3.80 -10.99
CA THR A 260 9.21 2.72 -11.93
C THR A 260 10.31 2.60 -13.01
N PRO A 261 10.29 1.59 -13.88
CA PRO A 261 11.17 1.53 -15.06
C PRO A 261 11.17 2.79 -15.93
N MET A 262 10.04 3.51 -16.01
CA MET A 262 9.94 4.75 -16.78
C MET A 262 10.54 5.98 -16.07
N GLY A 263 10.73 5.89 -14.75
CA GLY A 263 11.23 6.95 -13.88
C GLY A 263 10.28 7.25 -12.71
N TRP A 264 10.42 8.44 -12.13
CA TRP A 264 9.53 8.94 -11.10
C TRP A 264 8.16 9.26 -11.71
N LYS A 265 7.11 8.58 -11.23
CA LYS A 265 5.74 8.75 -11.73
C LYS A 265 5.08 9.92 -10.99
N GLY A 266 4.49 10.85 -11.74
CA GLY A 266 3.75 11.99 -11.20
C GLY A 266 2.38 12.18 -11.86
N PRO A 267 1.46 12.86 -11.15
CA PRO A 267 1.66 13.56 -9.88
C PRO A 267 1.60 12.69 -8.62
N CYS A 268 1.06 11.48 -8.70
CA CYS A 268 0.93 10.57 -7.57
C CYS A 268 1.01 9.11 -8.04
N TYR A 269 0.96 8.16 -7.10
CA TYR A 269 1.00 6.73 -7.41
C TYR A 269 -0.08 6.29 -8.42
N LEU A 270 -1.27 6.89 -8.32
CA LEU A 270 -2.45 6.48 -9.07
C LEU A 270 -2.56 7.17 -10.44
N ILE A 271 -2.35 8.48 -10.46
CA ILE A 271 -2.45 9.31 -11.67
C ILE A 271 -1.05 9.40 -12.29
N GLY A 272 -0.86 8.78 -13.45
CA GLY A 272 0.44 8.67 -14.14
C GLY A 272 0.54 9.55 -15.37
N ALA A 273 0.38 10.87 -15.23
CA ALA A 273 0.38 11.79 -16.37
C ALA A 273 1.78 12.07 -16.92
N LYS A 274 2.83 11.95 -16.08
CA LYS A 274 4.22 12.27 -16.45
C LYS A 274 5.22 11.37 -15.73
N TYR A 275 6.33 11.07 -16.41
CA TYR A 275 7.49 10.40 -15.85
C TYR A 275 8.70 11.33 -15.88
N PHE A 276 9.44 11.40 -14.77
CA PHE A 276 10.61 12.25 -14.62
C PHE A 276 11.85 11.38 -14.38
N LYS A 277 12.99 11.75 -14.97
CA LYS A 277 14.21 10.93 -14.89
C LYS A 277 14.93 11.09 -13.56
N THR A 278 14.87 12.28 -12.95
CA THR A 278 15.52 12.55 -11.68
C THR A 278 14.53 12.97 -10.58
N TRP A 279 14.91 12.74 -9.32
CA TRP A 279 14.14 13.19 -8.17
C TRP A 279 13.90 14.70 -8.17
N LYS A 280 14.92 15.48 -8.54
CA LYS A 280 14.82 16.95 -8.57
C LYS A 280 13.80 17.43 -9.59
N GLU A 281 13.77 16.83 -10.78
CA GLU A 281 12.77 17.15 -11.81
C GLU A 281 11.36 16.75 -11.37
N PHE A 282 11.21 15.56 -10.78
CA PHE A 282 9.92 15.12 -10.24
C PHE A 282 9.41 16.06 -9.15
N TRP A 283 10.22 16.27 -8.11
CA TRP A 283 9.78 16.98 -6.92
C TRP A 283 9.48 18.46 -7.17
N ASN A 284 10.22 19.10 -8.08
CA ASN A 284 10.01 20.50 -8.43
C ASN A 284 9.10 20.71 -9.66
N GLY A 285 8.90 19.67 -10.48
CA GLY A 285 8.09 19.73 -11.69
C GLY A 285 6.62 19.41 -11.49
N VAL A 286 6.25 18.80 -10.36
CA VAL A 286 4.85 18.56 -9.99
C VAL A 286 4.28 19.77 -9.25
N ASP A 287 3.15 20.28 -9.74
CA ASP A 287 2.38 21.34 -9.07
C ASP A 287 1.62 20.77 -7.86
N TRP A 288 2.31 20.67 -6.73
CA TRP A 288 1.74 20.09 -5.52
C TRP A 288 0.49 20.83 -5.02
N ASP A 289 0.45 22.15 -5.11
CA ASP A 289 -0.70 22.96 -4.68
C ASP A 289 -1.96 22.61 -5.51
N TYR A 290 -1.80 22.43 -6.83
CA TYR A 290 -2.88 21.94 -7.69
C TYR A 290 -3.40 20.57 -7.24
N TRP A 291 -2.50 19.61 -6.98
CA TRP A 291 -2.90 18.23 -6.64
C TRP A 291 -3.45 18.10 -5.21
N GLU A 292 -2.95 18.89 -4.27
CA GLU A 292 -3.50 18.99 -2.91
C GLU A 292 -4.93 19.57 -2.92
N SER A 293 -5.24 20.48 -3.83
CA SER A 293 -6.58 21.07 -3.98
C SER A 293 -7.65 20.10 -4.47
N ARG A 294 -7.25 18.94 -5.04
CA ARG A 294 -8.15 17.91 -5.60
C ARG A 294 -9.12 18.39 -6.69
N LYS A 295 -8.87 19.55 -7.32
CA LYS A 295 -9.76 20.11 -8.35
C LYS A 295 -9.73 19.36 -9.70
N ASP A 296 -8.71 18.52 -9.94
CA ASP A 296 -8.67 17.64 -11.12
C ASP A 296 -9.83 16.63 -11.09
N ARG A 297 -10.48 16.42 -12.24
CA ARG A 297 -11.61 15.49 -12.37
C ARG A 297 -11.29 14.07 -11.86
N ARG A 298 -10.04 13.62 -12.00
CA ARG A 298 -9.57 12.29 -11.59
C ARG A 298 -9.43 12.12 -10.08
N CYS A 299 -9.46 13.24 -9.34
CA CYS A 299 -9.43 13.25 -7.88
C CYS A 299 -10.82 13.20 -7.25
N GLN A 300 -11.90 13.35 -8.04
CA GLN A 300 -13.28 13.52 -7.53
C GLN A 300 -13.74 12.34 -6.68
N ASN A 301 -13.50 11.11 -7.16
CA ASN A 301 -13.88 9.88 -6.44
C ASN A 301 -12.77 9.32 -5.54
N CYS A 302 -11.59 9.94 -5.50
CA CYS A 302 -10.45 9.37 -4.79
C CYS A 302 -10.62 9.44 -3.27
N LEU A 303 -10.53 8.30 -2.59
CA LEU A 303 -10.40 8.18 -1.13
C LEU A 303 -9.27 7.21 -0.76
N MET A 304 -8.23 7.13 -1.59
CA MET A 304 -7.17 6.14 -1.47
C MET A 304 -6.21 6.43 -0.30
N HIS A 305 -5.86 5.38 0.45
CA HIS A 305 -4.98 5.47 1.63
C HIS A 305 -3.63 6.15 1.33
N SER A 306 -3.07 5.98 0.14
CA SER A 306 -1.75 6.52 -0.24
C SER A 306 -1.63 8.05 -0.10
N GLY A 307 -2.74 8.79 -0.23
CA GLY A 307 -2.76 10.25 -0.03
C GLY A 307 -3.36 10.68 1.30
N PHE A 308 -4.38 9.95 1.78
CA PHE A 308 -5.20 10.39 2.92
C PHE A 308 -4.76 9.83 4.26
N GLU A 309 -4.02 8.70 4.29
CA GLU A 309 -3.43 8.18 5.52
C GLU A 309 -2.42 9.19 6.09
N ALA A 310 -1.55 9.74 5.23
CA ALA A 310 -0.61 10.78 5.63
C ALA A 310 -1.32 12.08 6.05
N SER A 311 -2.41 12.46 5.37
CA SER A 311 -3.23 13.61 5.78
C SER A 311 -3.86 13.42 7.16
N ALA A 312 -4.42 12.24 7.43
CA ALA A 312 -4.98 11.89 8.74
C ALA A 312 -3.91 11.96 9.84
N VAL A 313 -2.70 11.46 9.56
CA VAL A 313 -1.56 11.51 10.49
C VAL A 313 -1.06 12.95 10.72
N ARG A 314 -1.04 13.80 9.69
CA ARG A 314 -0.62 15.21 9.82
C ARG A 314 -1.59 16.03 10.66
N GLU A 315 -2.88 15.79 10.49
CA GLU A 315 -3.94 16.47 11.24
C GLU A 315 -4.06 15.97 12.70
N LEU A 316 -3.48 14.81 13.01
CA LEU A 316 -3.53 14.17 14.33
C LEU A 316 -3.11 15.11 15.47
N TRP A 317 -2.03 15.87 15.27
CA TRP A 317 -1.46 16.77 16.28
C TRP A 317 -2.37 17.96 16.65
N LYS A 318 -3.38 18.25 15.82
CA LYS A 318 -4.34 19.34 16.07
C LYS A 318 -5.45 18.93 17.03
N SER A 319 -5.59 17.64 17.35
CA SER A 319 -6.69 17.10 18.13
C SER A 319 -6.17 16.16 19.23
N PRO A 320 -6.10 16.61 20.50
CA PRO A 320 -5.73 15.75 21.63
C PRO A 320 -6.62 14.50 21.75
N LYS A 321 -7.90 14.63 21.40
CA LYS A 321 -8.85 13.51 21.35
C LYS A 321 -8.43 12.46 20.32
N ASP A 322 -8.05 12.89 19.12
CA ASP A 322 -7.61 11.96 18.07
C ASP A 322 -6.24 11.35 18.40
N MET A 323 -5.34 12.09 19.04
CA MET A 323 -4.07 11.54 19.57
C MET A 323 -4.32 10.41 20.57
N ALA A 324 -5.19 10.64 21.57
CA ALA A 324 -5.55 9.62 22.56
C ALA A 324 -6.21 8.40 21.89
N ARG A 325 -7.10 8.65 20.93
CA ARG A 325 -7.76 7.57 20.17
C ARG A 325 -6.79 6.78 19.31
N MET A 326 -5.81 7.42 18.67
CA MET A 326 -4.78 6.74 17.88
C MET A 326 -3.86 5.90 18.78
N ALA A 327 -3.50 6.42 19.96
CA ALA A 327 -2.74 5.65 20.94
C ALA A 327 -3.53 4.41 21.40
N ALA A 328 -4.81 4.58 21.75
CA ALA A 328 -5.69 3.47 22.10
C ALA A 328 -5.86 2.47 20.95
N TRP A 329 -6.04 2.95 19.72
CA TRP A 329 -6.14 2.12 18.51
C TRP A 329 -4.92 1.23 18.31
N ASN A 330 -3.72 1.78 18.53
CA ASN A 330 -2.48 1.04 18.40
C ASN A 330 -2.26 0.04 19.54
N LEU A 331 -2.65 0.39 20.77
CA LEU A 331 -2.39 -0.41 21.97
C LEU A 331 -3.43 -1.53 22.20
N LEU A 332 -4.71 -1.21 22.03
CA LEU A 332 -5.84 -2.12 22.28
C LEU A 332 -6.09 -3.11 21.12
N GLY A 333 -5.31 -2.97 20.05
CA GLY A 333 -5.48 -3.71 18.81
C GLY A 333 -4.74 -5.02 18.70
#